data_AF-A0A6F8YFH4-F1
#
_entry.id   AF-A0A6F8YFH4-F1
#
_cell.length_a   1.000
_cell.length_b   1.000
_cell.length_c   1.000
_cell.angle_alpha   90.00
_cell.angle_beta   90.00
_cell.angle_gamma   90.00
#
_symmetry.space_group_name_H-M   'P 1'
#
loop_
_entity.id
_entity.type
_entity.pdbx_description
1 polymer ?
#
loop_
_entity_poly.entity_id
_entity_poly.type
_entity_poly.pdbx_seq_one_letter_code
_entity_poly.pdbx_strand_id
1 'polypeptide(L)' 'MPAITRTELLTHVEAAFADGPASRDRLLAYAVGSHARPEVVAVLERLPDKPYSTIRDLWYDLPDVPVTA' A
#
# COMPACT_ATOMS: atom_id res chain seq x y z
N MET A 1 5.91 8.86 16.59
CA MET A 1 4.76 8.31 15.85
C MET A 1 5.04 6.84 15.56
N PRO A 2 4.05 5.93 15.63
CA PRO A 2 4.29 4.53 15.32
C PRO A 2 4.70 4.39 13.85
N ALA A 3 5.65 3.48 13.59
CA ALA A 3 6.08 3.14 12.25
C ALA A 3 4.92 2.53 11.46
N ILE A 4 4.85 2.83 10.15
CA ILE A 4 3.87 2.19 9.26
C ILE A 4 4.22 0.72 9.13
N THR A 5 3.21 -0.14 9.18
CA THR A 5 3.37 -1.59 9.09
C THR A 5 2.74 -2.14 7.82
N ARG A 6 3.19 -3.33 7.39
CA ARG A 6 2.55 -4.05 6.28
C ARG A 6 1.09 -4.35 6.59
N THR A 7 0.77 -4.71 7.83
CA THR A 7 -0.63 -4.95 8.27
C THR A 7 -1.51 -3.70 8.12
N GLU A 8 -0.98 -2.53 8.45
CA GLU A 8 -1.68 -1.26 8.25
C GLU A 8 -1.88 -0.97 6.76
N LEU A 9 -0.84 -1.12 5.93
CA LEU A 9 -0.96 -0.97 4.48
C LEU A 9 -2.00 -1.92 3.89
N LEU A 10 -1.98 -3.20 4.29
CA LEU A 10 -2.95 -4.22 3.86
C LEU A 10 -4.38 -3.74 4.09
N THR A 11 -4.66 -3.25 5.30
CA THR A 11 -5.99 -2.76 5.71
C THR A 11 -6.54 -1.70 4.76
N HIS A 12 -5.66 -0.84 4.22
CA HIS A 12 -6.06 0.28 3.37
C HIS A 12 -6.11 -0.06 1.87
N VAL A 13 -5.30 -1.01 1.39
CA VAL A 13 -5.11 -1.22 -0.06
C VAL A 13 -5.46 -2.61 -0.56
N GLU A 14 -5.80 -3.57 0.31
CA GLU A 14 -6.17 -4.94 -0.11
C GLU A 14 -7.36 -4.95 -1.07
N ALA A 15 -8.37 -4.12 -0.81
CA ALA A 15 -9.54 -4.01 -1.68
C ALA A 15 -9.22 -3.46 -3.08
N ALA A 16 -8.06 -2.84 -3.29
CA ALA A 16 -7.61 -2.41 -4.61
C ALA A 16 -7.34 -3.58 -5.55
N PHE A 17 -7.08 -4.78 -5.02
CA PHE A 17 -6.78 -5.99 -5.79
C PHE A 17 -8.02 -6.87 -6.07
N ALA A 18 -9.21 -6.46 -5.63
CA ALA A 18 -10.43 -7.26 -5.74
C ALA A 18 -10.79 -7.62 -7.20
N ASP A 19 -10.49 -6.73 -8.15
CA ASP A 19 -10.80 -6.90 -9.57
C ASP A 19 -9.58 -7.29 -10.42
N GLY A 20 -8.45 -7.66 -9.78
CA GLY A 20 -7.20 -8.01 -10.45
C GLY A 20 -6.03 -7.08 -10.08
N PRO A 21 -5.01 -6.97 -10.95
CA PRO A 21 -3.80 -6.18 -10.67
C PRO A 21 -4.10 -4.71 -10.34
N ALA A 22 -3.39 -4.15 -9.37
CA ALA A 22 -3.55 -2.77 -8.94
C ALA A 22 -2.36 -1.90 -9.38
N SER A 23 -2.64 -0.72 -9.93
CA SER A 23 -1.62 0.31 -10.17
C SER A 23 -1.36 1.13 -8.92
N ARG A 24 -0.23 1.85 -8.87
CA ARG A 24 0.07 2.79 -7.78
C ARG A 24 -1.07 3.79 -7.54
N ASP A 25 -1.60 4.38 -8.60
CA ASP A 25 -2.70 5.35 -8.48
C ASP A 25 -3.96 4.74 -7.88
N ARG A 26 -4.26 3.47 -8.21
CA ARG A 26 -5.38 2.74 -7.60
C ARG A 26 -5.11 2.50 -6.11
N LEU A 27 -3.89 2.10 -5.73
CA LEU A 27 -3.53 1.93 -4.31
C LEU A 27 -3.66 3.24 -3.53
N LEU A 28 -3.20 4.36 -4.10
CA LEU A 28 -3.34 5.69 -3.51
C LEU A 28 -4.81 6.10 -3.36
N ALA A 29 -5.63 5.88 -4.38
CA ALA A 29 -7.06 6.17 -4.33
C ALA A 29 -7.78 5.38 -3.22
N TYR A 30 -7.44 4.11 -3.03
CA TYR A 30 -8.00 3.29 -1.94
C TYR A 30 -7.49 3.73 -0.56
N ALA A 31 -6.21 4.09 -0.44
CA ALA A 31 -5.67 4.63 0.81
C ALA A 31 -6.36 5.95 1.22
N VAL A 32 -6.53 6.88 0.27
CA VAL A 32 -7.25 8.13 0.51
C VAL A 32 -8.72 7.88 0.82
N GLY A 33 -9.40 7.02 0.05
CA GLY A 33 -10.81 6.68 0.27
C GLY A 33 -11.09 5.97 1.59
N SER A 34 -10.11 5.24 2.12
CA SER A 34 -10.19 4.58 3.44
C SER A 34 -9.73 5.48 4.61
N HIS A 35 -9.49 6.77 4.36
CA HIS A 35 -9.00 7.73 5.36
C HIS A 35 -7.67 7.30 6.00
N ALA A 36 -6.78 6.68 5.22
CA ALA A 36 -5.44 6.35 5.67
C ALA A 36 -4.69 7.62 6.13
N ARG A 37 -3.87 7.48 7.16
CA ARG A 37 -3.04 8.58 7.65
C ARG A 37 -2.03 9.02 6.56
N PRO A 38 -1.58 10.29 6.56
CA PRO A 38 -0.68 10.82 5.52
C PRO A 38 0.59 9.99 5.32
N GLU A 39 1.10 9.36 6.37
CA GLU A 39 2.30 8.53 6.32
C GLU A 39 2.09 7.22 5.53
N VAL A 40 0.87 6.66 5.50
CA VAL A 40 0.52 5.52 4.63
C VAL A 40 0.58 5.95 3.17
N VAL A 41 0.00 7.11 2.86
CA VAL A 41 0.01 7.68 1.50
C VAL A 41 1.46 7.93 1.05
N ALA A 42 2.27 8.55 1.91
CA ALA A 42 3.69 8.80 1.63
C ALA A 42 4.49 7.52 1.38
N VAL A 43 4.17 6.41 2.06
CA VAL A 43 4.80 5.11 1.80
C VAL A 43 4.38 4.56 0.43
N LEU A 44 3.10 4.67 0.06
CA LEU A 44 2.59 4.21 -1.23
C LEU A 44 3.11 5.04 -2.42
N GLU A 45 3.37 6.34 -2.22
CA GLU A 45 3.96 7.21 -3.24
C GLU A 45 5.38 6.77 -3.66
N ARG A 46 6.10 6.08 -2.78
CA ARG A 46 7.43 5.52 -3.08
C ARG A 46 7.40 4.36 -4.07
N LEU A 47 6.23 3.76 -4.30
CA LEU A 47 6.11 2.65 -5.24
C LEU A 47 6.42 3.14 -6.67
N PRO A 48 7.11 2.33 -7.49
CA PRO A 48 7.23 2.59 -8.92
C PRO A 48 5.86 2.59 -9.60
N ASP A 49 5.76 3.33 -10.70
CA ASP A 49 4.57 3.36 -11.53
C ASP A 49 4.49 2.10 -12.41
N LYS A 50 4.01 1.01 -11.81
CA LYS A 50 3.80 -0.30 -12.47
C LYS A 50 2.58 -1.01 -11.86
N PRO A 51 1.95 -1.93 -12.61
CA PRO A 51 0.92 -2.78 -12.04
C PRO A 51 1.54 -3.83 -11.10
N TYR A 52 0.86 -4.05 -9.98
CA TYR A 52 1.14 -5.11 -9.02
C TYR A 52 0.09 -6.20 -9.16
N SER A 53 0.52 -7.45 -9.32
CA SER A 53 -0.40 -8.57 -9.51
C SER A 53 -1.05 -8.98 -8.20
N THR A 54 -0.29 -8.90 -7.12
CA THR A 54 -0.74 -9.20 -5.78
C THR A 54 -0.20 -8.20 -4.77
N ILE A 55 -0.83 -8.14 -3.60
CA ILE A 55 -0.36 -7.27 -2.53
C ILE A 55 1.03 -7.65 -2.00
N ARG A 56 1.46 -8.90 -2.20
CA ARG A 56 2.80 -9.35 -1.82
C ARG A 56 3.89 -8.70 -2.66
N ASP A 57 3.54 -8.28 -3.88
CA ASP A 57 4.48 -7.68 -4.81
C ASP A 57 4.96 -6.31 -4.29
N LEU A 58 4.14 -5.62 -3.49
CA LEU A 58 4.48 -4.34 -2.86
C LEU A 58 5.71 -4.46 -1.95
N TRP A 59 5.88 -5.61 -1.30
CA TRP A 59 6.95 -5.83 -0.32
C TRP A 59 8.33 -5.95 -0.95
N TYR A 60 8.42 -6.22 -2.25
CA TYR A 60 9.69 -6.17 -2.98
C TYR A 60 10.18 -4.73 -3.18
N ASP A 61 9.26 -3.77 -3.31
CA ASP A 61 9.60 -2.35 -3.48
C ASP A 61 9.56 -1.57 -2.15
N LEU A 62 9.00 -2.16 -1.08
CA LEU A 62 8.93 -1.61 0.28
C LEU A 62 9.59 -2.55 1.32
N PRO A 63 10.89 -2.90 1.17
CA PRO A 63 11.55 -3.87 2.03
C PRO A 63 11.74 -3.38 3.48
N ASP A 64 11.78 -2.07 3.68
CA ASP A 64 11.98 -1.39 4.96
C ASP A 64 10.71 -1.27 5.81
N VAL A 65 9.54 -1.61 5.27
CA VAL A 65 8.28 -1.58 6.02
C VAL A 65 8.16 -2.85 6.89
N PRO A 66 8.12 -2.72 8.23
CA PRO A 66 7.99 -3.85 9.15
C PRO A 66 6.62 -4.53 9.03
N VAL A 67 6.55 -5.83 9.36
CA VAL A 67 5.29 -6.59 9.25
C VAL A 67 4.25 -6.12 10.29
N THR A 68 4.69 -5.90 11.52
CA THR A 68 3.89 -5.44 12.67
C THR A 68 4.67 -4.41 13.49
N ALA A 69 3.95 -3.65 14.31
CA ALA A 69 4.50 -2.61 15.18
C ALA A 69 5.30 -3.19 16.35
#